data_AF-A0A934LHM7-F1
#
_entry.id   AF-A0A934LHM7-F1
#
_cell.length_a   1.000
_cell.length_b   1.000
_cell.length_c   1.000
_cell.angle_alpha   90.00
_cell.angle_beta   90.00
_cell.angle_gamma   90.00
#
_symmetry.space_group_name_H-M   'P 1'
#
loop_
_entity.id
_entity.type
_entity.pdbx_description
1 polymer ?
#
loop_
_entity_poly.entity_id
_entity_poly.type
_entity_poly.pdbx_seq_one_letter_code
_entity_poly.pdbx_strand_id
1 'polypeptide(L)'
;MTCDHGNPAGYAFCGTCGGALAHVRCRCGFVAASGDVFCGRCGTSLTKAAAADGQALVAADHRFNLVRLGKQAAQEKHFLESTHKVRVTQDDIRKLLTKRRRKF
;
A
#
# COMPACT_ATOMS: atom_id res chain seq x y z
N MET A 1 5.30 17.50 -27.59
CA MET A 1 6.02 16.80 -28.67
C MET A 1 5.68 15.33 -28.55
N THR A 2 4.97 14.77 -29.51
CA THR A 2 4.66 13.33 -29.58
C THR A 2 5.80 12.62 -30.30
N CYS A 3 6.37 11.59 -29.68
CA CYS A 3 7.40 10.75 -30.28
C CYS A 3 6.80 9.39 -30.66
N ASP A 4 7.28 8.77 -31.74
CA ASP A 4 6.75 7.51 -32.28
C ASP A 4 7.48 6.27 -31.71
N HIS A 5 7.90 6.36 -30.44
CA HIS A 5 8.61 5.28 -29.78
C HIS A 5 7.63 4.18 -29.34
N GLY A 6 7.88 2.94 -29.76
CA GLY A 6 7.13 1.77 -29.31
C GLY A 6 7.44 1.45 -27.84
N ASN A 7 6.42 1.50 -26.98
CA ASN A 7 6.55 1.15 -25.57
C ASN A 7 5.97 -0.25 -25.31
N PRO A 8 6.55 -1.05 -24.40
CA PRO A 8 5.96 -2.32 -23.97
C PRO A 8 4.55 -2.12 -23.36
N ALA A 9 3.76 -3.20 -23.36
CA ALA A 9 2.43 -3.18 -22.76
C ALA A 9 2.47 -2.77 -21.27
N GLY A 10 1.50 -1.96 -20.85
CA GLY A 10 1.34 -1.50 -19.46
C GLY A 10 2.06 -0.20 -19.09
N TYR A 11 2.79 0.43 -20.02
CA TYR A 11 3.38 1.75 -19.80
C TYR A 11 2.28 2.84 -19.82
N ALA A 12 2.25 3.68 -18.79
CA ALA A 12 1.33 4.83 -18.71
C ALA A 12 1.88 6.08 -19.41
N PHE A 13 3.21 6.17 -19.55
CA PHE A 13 3.93 7.25 -20.21
C PHE A 13 5.01 6.67 -21.11
N CYS A 14 5.36 7.41 -22.17
CA CYS A 14 6.44 7.05 -23.07
C CYS A 14 7.79 7.15 -22.35
N GLY A 15 8.60 6.09 -22.39
CA GLY A 15 9.92 6.05 -21.78
C GLY A 15 10.94 7.02 -22.41
N THR A 16 10.66 7.58 -23.58
CA THR A 16 11.56 8.51 -24.29
C THR A 16 11.12 9.96 -24.16
N CYS A 17 9.87 10.29 -24.52
CA CYS A 17 9.39 11.67 -24.53
C CYS A 17 8.46 12.03 -23.37
N GLY A 18 8.14 11.09 -22.47
CA GLY A 18 7.27 11.33 -21.32
C GLY A 18 5.79 11.59 -21.65
N GLY A 19 5.40 11.53 -22.93
CA GLY A 19 4.01 11.70 -23.35
C GLY A 19 3.09 10.62 -22.75
N ALA A 20 1.87 10.99 -22.36
CA ALA A 20 0.89 10.05 -21.84
C ALA A 20 0.45 9.06 -22.92
N LEU A 21 0.43 7.76 -22.58
CA LEU A 21 0.01 6.69 -23.47
C LEU A 21 -1.43 6.26 -23.16
N ALA A 22 -2.16 5.83 -24.20
CA ALA A 22 -3.48 5.25 -24.03
C ALA A 22 -3.39 3.89 -23.33
N HIS A 23 -3.97 3.78 -22.14
CA HIS A 23 -3.96 2.57 -21.32
C HIS A 23 -5.30 2.38 -20.63
N VAL A 24 -5.61 1.13 -20.26
CA VAL A 24 -6.82 0.79 -19.51
C VAL A 24 -6.41 0.28 -18.14
N ARG A 25 -6.95 0.88 -17.07
CA ARG A 25 -6.73 0.37 -15.72
C ARG A 25 -7.84 -0.60 -15.33
N CYS A 26 -7.45 -1.84 -15.06
CA CYS A 26 -8.35 -2.80 -14.45
C CYS A 26 -8.68 -2.39 -13.00
N ARG A 27 -9.85 -2.79 -12.51
CA ARG A 27 -10.25 -2.64 -11.10
C ARG A 27 -9.28 -3.30 -10.11
N CYS A 28 -8.52 -4.31 -10.53
CA CYS A 28 -7.48 -4.94 -9.69
C CYS A 28 -6.18 -4.11 -9.58
N GLY A 29 -6.13 -2.95 -10.25
CA GLY A 29 -4.98 -2.04 -10.25
C GLY A 29 -3.96 -2.30 -11.37
N PHE A 30 -4.13 -3.36 -12.18
CA PHE A 30 -3.26 -3.65 -13.32
C PHE A 30 -3.49 -2.65 -14.46
N VAL A 31 -2.40 -2.19 -15.09
CA VAL A 31 -2.42 -1.32 -16.27
C VAL A 31 -2.29 -2.21 -17.50
N ALA A 32 -3.35 -2.31 -18.27
CA ALA A 32 -3.39 -3.05 -19.51
C ALA A 32 -3.16 -2.10 -20.70
N ALA A 33 -2.65 -2.62 -21.80
CA ALA A 33 -2.57 -1.88 -23.05
C ALA A 33 -3.98 -1.58 -23.57
N SER A 34 -4.14 -0.51 -24.35
CA SER A 34 -5.43 -0.08 -24.90
C SER A 34 -6.12 -1.13 -25.80
N GLY A 35 -5.38 -2.11 -26.31
CA GLY A 35 -5.91 -3.24 -27.10
C GLY A 35 -6.24 -4.50 -26.30
N ASP A 36 -5.95 -4.55 -24.99
CA ASP A 36 -6.17 -5.75 -24.19
C ASP A 36 -7.66 -5.93 -23.86
N VAL A 37 -8.20 -7.13 -24.14
CA VAL A 37 -9.61 -7.47 -23.87
C VAL A 37 -9.82 -7.98 -22.44
N PHE A 38 -8.81 -8.63 -21.86
CA PHE A 38 -8.83 -9.18 -20.51
C PHE A 38 -7.62 -8.68 -19.72
N CYS A 39 -7.80 -8.56 -18.40
CA CYS A 39 -6.72 -8.21 -17.50
C CYS A 39 -5.73 -9.36 -17.36
N GLY A 40 -4.48 -9.16 -17.81
CA GLY A 40 -3.40 -10.16 -17.67
C GLY A 40 -3.07 -10.57 -16.22
N ARG A 41 -3.51 -9.80 -15.21
CA ARG A 41 -3.36 -10.15 -13.79
C ARG A 41 -4.51 -10.96 -13.18
N CYS A 42 -5.76 -10.55 -13.38
CA CYS A 42 -6.92 -11.14 -12.70
C CYS A 42 -7.97 -11.75 -13.64
N GLY A 43 -7.72 -11.76 -14.96
CA GLY A 43 -8.60 -12.34 -15.97
C GLY A 43 -9.91 -11.59 -16.22
N THR A 44 -10.18 -10.48 -15.52
CA THR A 44 -11.41 -9.71 -15.67
C THR A 44 -11.47 -9.02 -17.04
N SER A 45 -12.63 -9.07 -17.69
CA SER A 45 -12.86 -8.36 -18.96
C SER A 45 -12.71 -6.84 -18.78
N LEU A 46 -11.99 -6.21 -19.70
CA LEU A 46 -11.71 -4.77 -19.73
C LEU A 46 -12.70 -4.01 -20.62
N THR A 47 -13.49 -4.72 -21.43
CA THR A 47 -14.37 -4.15 -22.47
C THR A 47 -15.80 -3.85 -21.98
N LYS A 48 -16.14 -4.17 -20.72
CA LYS A 48 -17.49 -3.93 -20.17
C LYS A 48 -17.45 -3.16 -18.85
N ALA A 49 -17.35 -1.83 -18.94
CA ALA A 49 -17.57 -0.92 -17.82
C ALA A 49 -18.22 0.41 -18.23
N ALA A 50 -19.07 0.41 -19.26
CA ALA A 50 -19.95 1.52 -19.59
C ALA A 50 -21.41 1.10 -19.37
N ALA A 51 -21.81 0.98 -18.09
CA ALA A 51 -23.18 1.05 -17.56
C ALA A 51 -23.28 0.27 -16.25
N ALA A 52 -22.97 0.93 -15.14
CA ALA A 52 -23.57 0.66 -13.83
C ALA A 52 -23.21 1.83 -12.90
N ASP A 53 -24.09 2.82 -12.92
CA ASP A 53 -24.51 3.69 -11.82
C ASP A 53 -23.51 3.98 -10.68
N GLY A 54 -23.06 5.24 -10.66
CA GLY A 54 -23.32 6.11 -9.51
C GLY A 54 -22.94 5.57 -8.13
N GLN A 55 -21.68 5.23 -7.89
CA GLN A 55 -21.11 5.29 -6.55
C GLN A 55 -19.73 5.92 -6.61
N ALA A 56 -19.63 7.09 -5.99
CA ALA A 56 -18.39 7.79 -5.71
C ALA A 56 -17.46 6.85 -4.91
N LEU A 57 -16.57 6.16 -5.61
CA LEU A 57 -15.55 5.33 -4.99
C LEU A 57 -14.26 6.11 -4.97
N VAL A 58 -13.98 6.65 -3.79
CA VAL A 58 -12.67 7.11 -3.32
C VAL A 58 -11.57 6.31 -4.03
N ALA A 59 -10.85 6.98 -4.92
CA ALA A 59 -9.76 6.45 -5.73
C ALA A 59 -8.50 6.20 -4.87
N ALA A 60 -8.63 5.40 -3.81
CA ALA A 60 -7.49 4.91 -3.05
C ALA A 60 -7.10 3.53 -3.58
N ASP A 61 -5.90 3.49 -4.16
CA ASP A 61 -5.18 2.31 -4.61
C ASP A 61 -5.37 1.12 -3.64
N HIS A 62 -6.05 0.06 -4.09
CA HIS A 62 -6.28 -1.16 -3.29
C HIS A 62 -4.99 -1.92 -2.94
N ARG A 63 -3.80 -1.48 -3.42
CA ARG A 63 -2.51 -1.94 -2.88
C ARG A 63 -2.43 -1.76 -1.37
N PHE A 64 -3.07 -0.72 -0.84
CA PHE A 64 -3.20 -0.49 0.60
C PHE A 64 -4.64 -0.70 1.04
N ASN A 65 -4.94 -1.90 1.52
CA ASN A 65 -6.25 -2.18 2.12
C ASN A 65 -6.35 -1.47 3.47
N LEU A 66 -7.01 -0.31 3.51
CA LEU A 66 -7.21 0.52 4.70
C LEU A 66 -7.83 -0.27 5.87
N VAL A 67 -8.72 -1.22 5.56
CA VAL A 67 -9.35 -2.09 6.57
C VAL A 67 -8.31 -3.01 7.20
N ARG A 68 -7.42 -3.61 6.40
CA ARG A 68 -6.32 -4.46 6.90
C ARG A 68 -5.34 -3.65 7.75
N LEU A 69 -4.97 -2.44 7.30
CA LEU A 69 -4.09 -1.55 8.05
C LEU A 69 -4.70 -1.17 9.41
N GLY A 70 -5.98 -0.81 9.43
CA GLY A 70 -6.69 -0.48 10.67
C GLY A 70 -6.73 -1.66 11.65
N LYS A 71 -6.95 -2.89 11.16
CA LYS A 71 -6.91 -4.10 11.99
C LYS A 71 -5.52 -4.33 12.62
N GLN A 72 -4.46 -4.15 11.83
CA GLN A 72 -3.10 -4.34 12.32
C GLN A 72 -2.72 -3.29 13.38
N ALA A 73 -3.05 -2.01 13.15
CA ALA A 73 -2.82 -0.95 14.12
C ALA A 73 -3.54 -1.18 15.45
N ALA A 74 -4.78 -1.72 15.42
CA ALA A 74 -5.51 -2.06 16.63
C ALA A 74 -4.85 -3.19 17.43
N GLN A 75 -4.30 -4.21 16.74
CA GLN A 75 -3.55 -5.30 17.37
C GLN A 75 -2.26 -4.82 18.01
N GLU A 76 -1.49 -3.97 17.32
CA GLU A 76 -0.26 -3.38 17.85
C GLU A 76 -0.52 -2.49 19.07
N LYS A 77 -1.61 -1.69 19.06
CA LYS A 77 -2.02 -0.90 20.23
C LYS A 77 -2.33 -1.80 21.43
N HIS A 78 -3.11 -2.86 21.22
CA HIS A 78 -3.45 -3.81 22.28
C HIS A 78 -2.19 -4.49 22.85
N PHE A 79 -1.23 -4.84 21.99
CA PHE A 79 0.07 -5.36 22.43
C PHE A 79 0.80 -4.34 23.32
N LEU A 80 0.93 -3.08 22.90
CA LEU A 80 1.58 -2.02 23.66
C LEU A 80 0.90 -1.70 25.00
N GLU A 81 -0.42 -1.80 25.07
CA GLU A 81 -1.19 -1.65 26.32
C GLU A 81 -1.02 -2.86 27.24
N SER A 82 -0.94 -4.07 26.69
CA SER A 82 -0.73 -5.32 27.43
C SER A 82 0.70 -5.50 27.93
N THR A 83 1.70 -5.04 27.18
CA THR A 83 3.06 -4.94 27.67
C THR A 83 3.09 -3.79 28.67
N HIS A 84 3.01 -4.12 29.96
CA HIS A 84 3.21 -3.15 31.04
C HIS A 84 4.41 -2.27 30.66
N LYS A 85 4.18 -0.97 30.43
CA LYS A 85 5.26 0.01 30.43
C LYS A 85 5.88 -0.10 31.81
N VAL A 86 6.95 -0.88 31.94
CA VAL A 86 7.76 -0.90 33.16
C VAL A 86 8.36 0.49 33.22
N ARG A 87 7.67 1.39 33.92
CA ARG A 87 8.15 2.72 34.19
C ARG A 87 9.30 2.55 35.16
N VAL A 88 10.51 2.52 34.61
CA VAL A 88 11.73 2.52 35.42
C VAL A 88 11.80 3.88 36.10
N THR A 89 11.64 3.88 37.41
CA THR A 89 11.80 5.10 38.21
C THR A 89 13.28 5.33 38.52
N GLN A 90 13.63 6.55 38.91
CA GLN A 90 15.00 6.85 39.33
C GLN A 90 15.44 6.03 40.56
N ASP A 91 14.49 5.62 41.42
CA ASP A 91 14.77 4.75 42.55
C ASP A 91 15.03 3.29 42.15
N ASP A 92 14.38 2.81 41.09
CA ASP A 92 14.68 1.48 40.52
C ASP A 92 16.11 1.44 39.97
N ILE A 93 16.54 2.51 39.31
CA ILE A 93 17.93 2.67 38.80
C ILE A 93 18.92 2.67 39.98
N ARG A 94 18.65 3.45 41.04
CA ARG A 94 19.50 3.48 42.24
C ARG A 94 19.61 2.11 42.91
N LYS A 95 18.51 1.35 43.01
CA LYS A 95 18.50 -0.01 43.55
C LYS A 95 19.31 -1.00 42.70
N LEU A 96 19.27 -0.86 41.37
CA LEU A 96 20.07 -1.69 40.46
C LEU A 96 21.57 -1.40 40.60
N LEU A 97 21.95 -0.12 40.67
CA LEU A 97 23.35 0.29 40.81
C LEU A 97 23.96 -0.15 42.15
N THR A 98 23.18 -0.07 43.24
CA THR A 98 23.61 -0.54 44.56
C THR A 98 23.71 -2.06 44.63
N LYS A 99 22.79 -2.81 44.02
CA LYS A 99 22.92 -4.27 43.87
C LYS A 99 24.17 -4.68 43.08
N ARG A 100 24.53 -3.92 42.04
CA ARG A 100 25.74 -4.20 41.24
C ARG A 100 27.03 -3.94 42.01
N ARG A 101 27.06 -2.91 42.88
CA ARG A 101 28.22 -2.61 43.74
C ARG A 101 28.45 -3.63 44.85
N ARG A 102 27.42 -4.36 45.30
CA ARG A 102 27.56 -5.42 46.32
C ARG A 102 28.02 -6.76 45.75
N LYS A 103 28.09 -6.88 44.43
CA LYS A 103 28.53 -8.10 43.70
C LYS A 103 30.01 -8.07 43.33
N PHE A 104 30.70 -6.99 43.63
CA PHE A 104 32.16 -6.83 43.62
C PHE A 104 32.61 -6.50 45.04
#